data_AF-A0A518DKL7-F1
#
_entry.id   AF-A0A518DKL7-F1
#
_cell.length_a   1.000
_cell.length_b   1.000
_cell.length_c   1.000
_cell.angle_alpha   90.00
_cell.angle_beta   90.00
_cell.angle_gamma   90.00
#
_symmetry.space_group_name_H-M   'P 1'
#
loop_
_entity.id
_entity.type
_entity.pdbx_description
1 polymer ?
#
loop_
_entity_poly.entity_id
_entity_poly.type
_entity_poly.pdbx_seq_one_letter_code
_entity_poly.pdbx_strand_id
1 'polypeptide(L)'
;MTMWTDIRRRVLTGQTSKRAICREYNIHWRTLEKSLSHEEPPGYRTAQPRPRPVMEAFLPIIKEILEQDKTAHLKQRHTAKRIYDRLRSEQQFAGSYSSA
;
A
#
# COMPACT_ATOMS: atom_id res chain seq x y z
N MET A 1 12.10 -12.68 14.51
CA MET A 1 12.37 -11.25 14.77
C MET A 1 13.65 -11.02 15.59
N THR A 2 14.64 -11.92 15.52
CA THR A 2 15.83 -11.89 16.42
C THR A 2 17.06 -11.23 15.78
N MET A 3 17.19 -11.30 14.45
CA MET A 3 18.38 -10.84 13.73
C MET A 3 18.67 -9.34 13.89
N TRP A 4 17.67 -8.47 13.83
CA TRP A 4 17.86 -7.01 13.91
C TRP A 4 18.33 -6.59 15.31
N THR A 5 17.75 -7.17 16.35
CA THR A 5 18.12 -6.94 17.75
C THR A 5 19.57 -7.38 18.03
N ASP A 6 19.97 -8.55 17.52
CA ASP A 6 21.34 -9.05 17.67
C ASP A 6 22.36 -8.17 16.93
N ILE A 7 22.04 -7.76 15.70
CA ILE A 7 22.88 -6.83 14.93
C ILE A 7 23.05 -5.51 15.67
N ARG A 8 21.95 -4.91 16.17
CA ARG A 8 22.01 -3.66 16.95
C ARG A 8 22.87 -3.82 18.19
N ARG A 9 22.66 -4.89 18.97
CA ARG A 9 23.45 -5.18 20.17
C ARG A 9 24.94 -5.27 19.85
N ARG A 10 25.33 -6.06 18.86
CA ARG A 10 26.75 -6.27 18.51
C ARG A 10 27.44 -4.99 18.02
N VAL A 11 26.74 -4.16 17.24
CA VAL A 11 27.28 -2.87 16.75
C VAL A 11 27.37 -1.83 17.86
N LEU A 12 26.34 -1.70 18.71
CA LEU A 12 26.31 -0.69 19.78
C LEU A 12 27.27 -1.02 20.92
N THR A 13 27.45 -2.30 21.26
CA THR A 13 28.42 -2.75 22.27
C THR A 13 29.87 -2.77 21.73
N GLY A 14 30.08 -2.49 20.44
CA GLY A 14 31.41 -2.44 19.83
C GLY A 14 32.09 -3.81 19.64
N GLN A 15 31.34 -4.91 19.73
CA GLN A 15 31.88 -6.27 19.61
C GLN A 15 32.33 -6.60 18.19
N THR A 16 31.64 -6.09 17.17
CA THR A 16 31.98 -6.33 15.77
C THR A 16 31.77 -5.09 14.91
N SER A 17 32.61 -4.96 13.88
CA SER A 17 32.51 -3.85 12.92
C SER A 17 31.30 -4.01 11.99
N LYS A 18 30.76 -2.88 11.51
CA LYS A 18 29.66 -2.84 10.52
C LYS A 18 29.94 -3.74 9.30
N ARG A 19 31.18 -3.76 8.81
CA ARG A 19 31.60 -4.58 7.65
C ARG A 19 31.59 -6.08 7.96
N ALA A 20 31.98 -6.47 9.17
CA ALA A 20 31.96 -7.87 9.58
C ALA A 20 30.52 -8.42 9.63
N ILE A 21 29.58 -7.62 10.17
CA ILE A 21 28.17 -8.00 10.22
C ILE A 21 27.56 -8.15 8.82
N CYS A 22 27.84 -7.24 7.89
CA CYS A 22 27.35 -7.39 6.52
C CYS A 22 27.79 -8.72 5.87
N ARG A 23 29.01 -9.18 6.17
CA ARG A 23 29.53 -10.47 5.69
C ARG A 23 28.92 -11.66 6.41
N GLU A 24 28.80 -11.59 7.74
CA GLU A 24 28.28 -12.67 8.58
C GLU A 24 26.79 -12.94 8.31
N TYR A 25 25.97 -11.88 8.26
CA TYR A 25 24.53 -11.98 8.04
C TYR A 25 24.13 -11.88 6.56
N ASN A 26 25.10 -11.75 5.66
CA ASN A 26 24.90 -11.57 4.22
C ASN A 26 23.84 -10.50 3.87
N ILE A 27 23.91 -9.35 4.57
CA ILE A 27 22.99 -8.23 4.37
C ILE A 27 23.67 -7.06 3.66
N HIS A 28 22.90 -6.39 2.80
CA HIS A 28 23.35 -5.16 2.16
C HIS A 28 23.53 -4.02 3.18
N TRP A 29 24.50 -3.12 2.93
CA TRP A 29 24.80 -1.96 3.78
C TRP A 29 23.56 -1.15 4.17
N ARG A 30 22.65 -0.88 3.21
CA ARG A 30 21.40 -0.15 3.47
C ARG A 30 20.47 -0.85 4.46
N THR A 31 20.48 -2.19 4.51
CA THR A 31 19.68 -2.96 5.48
C THR A 31 20.29 -2.87 6.87
N LEU A 32 21.62 -2.90 6.98
CA LEU A 32 22.33 -2.65 8.23
C LEU A 32 22.02 -1.24 8.78
N GLU A 33 22.07 -0.22 7.92
CA GLU A 33 21.77 1.17 8.29
C GLU A 33 20.32 1.36 8.76
N LYS A 34 19.36 0.69 8.08
CA LYS A 34 17.96 0.63 8.53
C LYS A 34 17.80 -0.07 9.88
N SER A 35 18.54 -1.16 10.10
CA SER A 35 18.53 -1.89 11.39
C SER A 35 19.06 -1.05 12.54
N LEU A 36 20.06 -0.21 12.29
CA LEU A 36 20.57 0.73 13.30
C LEU A 36 19.61 1.91 13.54
N SER A 37 18.89 2.36 12.50
CA SER A 37 17.98 3.51 12.59
C SER A 37 16.60 3.18 13.16
N HIS A 38 16.14 1.94 13.04
CA HIS A 38 14.83 1.50 13.51
C HIS A 38 14.94 0.36 14.53
N GLU A 39 14.25 0.47 15.66
CA GLU A 39 14.23 -0.55 16.72
C GLU A 39 13.65 -1.88 16.23
N GLU A 40 12.61 -1.79 15.40
CA GLU A 40 12.01 -2.92 14.70
C GLU A 40 12.03 -2.66 13.20
N PRO A 41 12.11 -3.71 12.36
CA PRO A 41 11.99 -3.55 10.92
C PRO A 41 10.72 -2.78 10.59
N PRO A 42 10.84 -1.63 9.91
CA PRO A 42 9.66 -0.88 9.53
C PRO A 42 8.78 -1.79 8.68
N GLY A 43 7.53 -1.98 9.09
CA GLY A 43 6.55 -2.74 8.34
C GLY A 43 6.37 -2.19 6.92
N TYR A 44 5.57 -2.86 6.09
CA TYR A 44 5.26 -2.38 4.75
C TYR A 44 4.66 -0.96 4.84
N ARG A 45 5.42 0.03 4.39
CA ARG A 45 5.02 1.44 4.37
C ARG A 45 4.98 1.90 2.92
N THR A 46 3.79 2.23 2.44
CA THR A 46 3.61 3.03 1.23
C THR A 46 3.49 4.49 1.64
N ALA A 47 4.40 5.35 1.16
CA ALA A 47 4.38 6.78 1.49
C ALA A 47 3.13 7.49 0.95
N GLN A 48 2.56 6.97 -0.13
CA GLN A 48 1.32 7.44 -0.73
C GLN A 48 0.50 6.22 -1.22
N PRO A 49 -0.84 6.31 -1.23
CA PRO A 49 -1.64 5.33 -1.96
C PRO A 49 -1.19 5.30 -3.42
N ARG A 50 -1.26 4.12 -4.05
CA ARG A 50 -0.87 3.98 -5.47
C ARG A 50 -1.72 4.94 -6.31
N PRO A 51 -1.12 5.70 -7.25
CA PRO A 51 -1.88 6.59 -8.12
C PRO A 51 -2.87 5.75 -8.94
N ARG A 52 -4.14 6.16 -8.94
CA ARG A 52 -5.21 5.55 -9.73
C ARG A 52 -5.71 6.54 -10.79
N PRO A 53 -4.88 6.88 -11.80
CA PRO A 53 -5.13 8.01 -12.71
C PRO A 53 -6.46 7.89 -13.48
N VAL A 54 -6.86 6.66 -13.84
CA VAL A 54 -8.13 6.43 -14.53
C VAL A 54 -9.31 6.50 -13.58
N MET A 55 -9.20 5.98 -12.34
CA MET A 55 -10.34 5.97 -11.42
C MET A 55 -10.58 7.32 -10.73
N GLU A 56 -9.53 8.11 -10.49
CA GLU A 56 -9.61 9.35 -9.73
C GLU A 56 -10.61 10.35 -10.33
N ALA A 57 -10.70 10.41 -11.66
CA ALA A 57 -11.68 11.24 -12.38
C ALA A 57 -13.14 10.81 -12.16
N PHE A 58 -13.40 9.53 -11.88
CA PHE A 58 -14.75 8.97 -11.73
C PHE A 58 -15.18 8.77 -10.28
N LEU A 59 -14.29 8.94 -9.31
CA LEU A 59 -14.62 8.93 -7.88
C LEU A 59 -15.79 9.85 -7.49
N PRO A 60 -15.90 11.11 -7.97
CA PRO A 60 -17.02 11.97 -7.59
C PRO A 60 -18.37 11.43 -8.10
N ILE A 61 -18.39 10.90 -9.32
CA ILE A 61 -19.61 10.33 -9.95
C ILE A 61 -20.04 9.07 -9.20
N ILE A 62 -19.10 8.17 -8.89
CA ILE A 62 -19.38 6.95 -8.11
C ILE A 62 -19.93 7.34 -6.73
N LYS A 63 -19.36 8.35 -6.08
CA LYS A 63 -19.82 8.82 -4.77
C LYS A 63 -21.25 9.35 -4.82
N GLU A 64 -21.60 10.11 -5.86
CA GLU A 64 -22.96 10.61 -6.05
C GLU A 64 -23.97 9.48 -6.26
N ILE A 65 -23.64 8.51 -7.12
CA ILE A 65 -24.49 7.33 -7.37
C ILE A 65 -24.71 6.53 -6.08
N LEU A 66 -23.64 6.32 -5.30
CA LEU A 66 -23.73 5.61 -4.02
C LEU A 66 -24.56 6.37 -2.98
N GLU A 67 -24.53 7.70 -2.99
CA GLU A 67 -25.35 8.51 -2.08
C GLU A 67 -26.83 8.43 -2.45
N GLN A 68 -27.14 8.49 -3.74
CA GLN A 68 -28.50 8.27 -4.25
C GLN A 68 -29.02 6.87 -3.88
N ASP A 69 -28.16 5.84 -4.01
CA ASP A 69 -28.50 4.46 -3.67
C ASP A 69 -28.80 4.22 -2.18
N LYS A 70 -28.24 5.02 -1.27
CA LYS A 70 -28.57 4.91 0.17
C LYS A 70 -30.03 5.20 0.43
N THR A 71 -30.59 6.19 -0.29
CA THR A 71 -31.99 6.60 -0.16
C THR A 71 -32.95 5.73 -0.98
N ALA A 72 -32.42 5.02 -1.99
CA ALA A 72 -33.20 4.12 -2.82
C ALA A 72 -33.62 2.83 -2.08
N HIS A 73 -34.76 2.28 -2.50
CA HIS A 73 -35.24 0.99 -2.00
C HIS A 73 -34.23 -0.12 -2.31
N LEU A 74 -34.12 -1.14 -1.45
CA LEU A 74 -33.11 -2.22 -1.54
C LEU A 74 -32.98 -2.85 -2.94
N LYS A 75 -34.11 -2.99 -3.66
CA LYS A 75 -34.16 -3.55 -5.03
C LYS A 75 -33.68 -2.60 -6.13
N GLN A 76 -33.59 -1.30 -5.86
CA GLN A 76 -33.19 -0.25 -6.80
C GLN A 76 -31.73 0.18 -6.64
N ARG A 77 -31.05 -0.28 -5.57
CA ARG A 77 -29.63 -0.01 -5.36
C ARG A 77 -28.80 -0.60 -6.50
N HIS A 78 -27.84 0.17 -7.00
CA HIS A 78 -26.95 -0.31 -8.04
C HIS A 78 -25.95 -1.30 -7.45
N THR A 79 -25.70 -2.37 -8.20
CA THR A 79 -24.56 -3.24 -7.93
C THR A 79 -23.31 -2.62 -8.54
N ALA A 80 -22.12 -3.02 -8.06
CA ALA A 80 -20.85 -2.57 -8.64
C ALA A 80 -20.79 -2.76 -10.17
N LYS A 81 -21.42 -3.82 -10.69
CA LYS A 81 -21.53 -4.08 -12.13
C LYS A 81 -22.39 -3.03 -12.85
N ARG A 82 -23.55 -2.65 -12.30
CA ARG A 82 -24.40 -1.61 -12.90
C ARG A 82 -23.72 -0.24 -12.89
N ILE A 83 -22.97 0.08 -11.82
CA ILE A 83 -22.18 1.31 -11.76
C ILE A 83 -21.10 1.29 -12.84
N TYR A 84 -20.38 0.18 -13.00
CA TYR A 84 -19.38 0.01 -14.05
C TYR A 84 -19.95 0.12 -15.46
N ASP A 85 -21.06 -0.57 -15.75
CA ASP A 85 -21.70 -0.53 -17.07
C ASP A 85 -22.15 0.89 -17.43
N ARG A 86 -22.69 1.63 -16.44
CA ARG A 86 -23.08 3.04 -16.59
C ARG A 86 -21.89 3.97 -16.84
N LEU A 87 -20.79 3.79 -16.08
CA LEU A 87 -19.55 4.54 -16.30
C LEU A 87 -18.95 4.26 -17.68
N ARG A 88 -19.06 3.03 -18.17
CA ARG A 88 -18.60 2.66 -19.51
C ARG A 88 -19.47 3.28 -20.61
N SER A 89 -20.80 3.28 -20.44
CA SER A 89 -21.72 3.80 -21.45
C SER A 89 -21.76 5.33 -21.52
N GLU A 90 -21.78 6.01 -20.36
CA GLU A 90 -21.95 7.47 -20.30
C GLU A 90 -20.61 8.21 -20.34
N GLN A 91 -19.54 7.62 -19.82
CA GLN A 91 -18.29 8.33 -19.53
C GLN A 91 -17.04 7.69 -20.18
N GLN A 92 -17.22 6.69 -21.06
CA GLN A 92 -16.15 6.01 -21.80
C GLN A 92 -15.02 5.50 -20.88
N PHE A 93 -15.37 4.95 -19.72
CA PHE A 93 -14.42 4.42 -18.76
C PHE A 93 -13.51 3.35 -19.40
N ALA A 94 -12.21 3.63 -19.45
CA ALA A 94 -11.18 2.75 -20.03
C ALA A 94 -10.61 1.73 -19.05
N GLY A 95 -11.05 1.74 -17.78
CA GLY A 95 -10.58 0.81 -16.75
C GLY A 95 -11.31 -0.53 -16.74
N SER A 96 -10.82 -1.46 -15.93
CA SER A 96 -11.45 -2.78 -15.76
C SER A 96 -12.38 -2.82 -14.55
N TYR A 97 -13.31 -3.78 -14.52
CA TYR A 97 -14.21 -4.04 -13.39
C TYR A 97 -13.47 -4.29 -12.06
N SER A 98 -12.23 -4.79 -12.13
CA SER A 98 -11.40 -5.13 -10.97
C SER A 98 -10.25 -4.14 -10.72
N SER A 99 -10.26 -2.97 -11.36
CA SER A 99 -9.25 -1.93 -11.15
C SER A 99 -9.46 -1.21 -9.80
N ALA A 100 -9.38 -1.97 -8.70
CA ALA A 100 -9.25 -1.46 -7.33
C ALA A 100 -7.77 -1.34 -6.96
#